data_AF-A0A345UG01-F1
#
_entry.id   AF-A0A345UG01-F1
#
_cell.length_a   1.000
_cell.length_b   1.000
_cell.length_c   1.000
_cell.angle_alpha   90.00
_cell.angle_beta   90.00
_cell.angle_gamma   90.00
#
_symmetry.space_group_name_H-M   'P 1'
#
loop_
_entity.id
_entity.type
_entity.pdbx_description
1 polymer ?
#
loop_
_entity_poly.entity_id
_entity_poly.type
_entity_poly.pdbx_seq_one_letter_code
_entity_poly.pdbx_strand_id
1 'polypeptide(L)'
;MIYTEKTFFLCRIPLSAEGPQDVEIITKAVNIEDFPRVFKDYEERRSHAFNEDGLFSVIRADELFTVVRTSSDKVAREMAFEESSSYLVTNLQHRVMQKKDKEAAAILQKVHDIQMSV
;
A
#
# COMPACT_ATOMS: atom_id res chain seq x y z
N MET A 1 -10.23 19.14 -25.59
CA MET A 1 -9.08 19.18 -24.67
C MET A 1 -8.76 17.74 -24.28
N ILE A 2 -7.64 17.18 -24.75
CA ILE A 2 -7.29 15.75 -24.62
C ILE A 2 -6.23 15.53 -23.52
N TYR A 3 -5.77 16.61 -22.88
CA TYR A 3 -4.79 16.54 -21.79
C TYR A 3 -5.51 16.41 -20.45
N THR A 4 -5.44 15.24 -19.83
CA THR A 4 -5.87 15.05 -18.44
C THR A 4 -4.68 15.32 -17.55
N GLU A 5 -4.76 16.37 -16.72
CA GLU A 5 -3.74 16.65 -15.71
C GLU A 5 -3.62 15.45 -14.76
N LYS A 6 -2.41 14.93 -14.63
CA LYS A 6 -2.10 13.83 -13.71
C LYS A 6 -1.37 14.36 -12.50
N THR A 7 -1.93 14.08 -11.34
CA THR A 7 -1.41 14.37 -10.01
C THR A 7 -0.71 13.14 -9.45
N PHE A 8 0.31 13.32 -8.61
CA PHE A 8 0.91 12.23 -7.84
C PHE A 8 0.20 12.10 -6.49
N PHE A 9 -0.22 10.91 -6.11
CA PHE A 9 -0.91 10.62 -4.86
C PHE A 9 -0.05 9.69 -4.01
N LEU A 10 0.19 10.08 -2.76
CA LEU A 10 0.72 9.17 -1.76
C LEU A 10 -0.45 8.50 -1.04
N CYS A 11 -0.55 7.19 -1.25
CA CYS A 11 -1.58 6.35 -0.67
C CYS A 11 -0.99 5.47 0.44
N ARG A 12 -1.74 5.31 1.52
CA ARG A 12 -1.52 4.34 2.59
C ARG A 12 -2.52 3.22 2.44
N ILE A 13 -2.04 1.99 2.50
CA ILE A 13 -2.82 0.77 2.38
C ILE A 13 -2.62 -0.02 3.67
N PRO A 14 -3.63 -0.01 4.58
CA PRO A 14 -3.61 -0.86 5.76
C PRO A 14 -3.49 -2.34 5.35
N LEU A 15 -2.81 -3.16 6.15
CA LEU A 15 -2.78 -4.61 5.89
C LEU A 15 -4.16 -5.27 5.97
N SER A 16 -5.10 -4.63 6.68
CA SER A 16 -6.49 -5.04 6.78
C SER A 16 -7.37 -4.53 5.63
N ALA A 17 -6.80 -3.89 4.60
CA ALA A 17 -7.58 -3.38 3.49
C ALA A 17 -8.24 -4.54 2.72
N GLU A 18 -9.57 -4.46 2.55
CA GLU A 18 -10.35 -5.43 1.78
C GLU A 18 -10.61 -4.93 0.35
N GLY A 19 -10.34 -3.65 0.08
CA GLY A 19 -10.43 -3.08 -1.26
C GLY A 19 -9.99 -1.61 -1.34
N PRO A 20 -10.20 -0.98 -2.51
CA PRO A 20 -9.83 0.42 -2.75
C PRO A 20 -10.44 1.42 -1.76
N GLN A 21 -11.63 1.14 -1.22
CA GLN A 21 -12.28 2.00 -0.23
C GLN A 21 -11.46 2.19 1.05
N ASP A 22 -10.66 1.20 1.42
CA ASP A 22 -9.84 1.20 2.63
C ASP A 22 -8.49 1.91 2.44
N VAL A 23 -8.14 2.26 1.20
CA VAL A 23 -6.92 3.02 0.88
C VAL A 23 -7.08 4.47 1.28
N GLU A 24 -6.16 4.98 2.09
CA GLU A 24 -6.14 6.37 2.53
C GLU A 24 -5.21 7.21 1.64
N ILE A 25 -5.69 8.34 1.11
CA ILE A 25 -4.83 9.31 0.43
C ILE A 25 -4.25 10.25 1.48
N ILE A 26 -2.94 10.17 1.71
CA ILE A 26 -2.23 10.96 2.71
C ILE A 26 -1.99 12.38 2.20
N THR A 27 -1.47 12.48 0.98
CA THR A 27 -1.17 13.76 0.34
C THR A 27 -1.09 13.58 -1.17
N LYS A 28 -1.05 14.69 -1.89
CA LYS A 28 -0.90 14.71 -3.34
C LYS A 28 -0.04 15.88 -3.79
N ALA A 29 0.68 15.69 -4.90
CA ALA A 29 1.43 16.73 -5.59
C ALA A 29 0.75 17.02 -6.94
N VAL A 30 0.20 18.23 -7.04
CA VAL A 30 -0.55 18.70 -8.22
C VAL A 30 0.38 19.05 -9.38
N ASN A 31 1.67 19.25 -9.11
CA ASN A 31 2.69 19.57 -10.11
C ASN A 31 4.01 18.84 -9.80
N ILE A 32 4.98 18.99 -10.70
CA ILE A 32 6.27 18.30 -10.59
C ILE A 32 7.18 18.94 -9.54
N GLU A 33 7.00 20.23 -9.27
CA GLU A 33 7.76 20.99 -8.29
C GLU A 33 7.43 20.56 -6.84
N ASP A 34 6.20 20.10 -6.61
CA ASP A 34 5.71 19.60 -5.31
C ASP A 34 5.95 18.08 -5.13
N PHE A 35 6.27 17.35 -6.21
CA PHE A 35 6.54 15.92 -6.15
C PHE A 35 7.66 15.54 -5.16
N PRO A 36 8.80 16.26 -5.05
CA PRO A 36 9.83 15.94 -4.07
C PRO A 36 9.34 15.91 -2.62
N ARG A 37 8.36 16.76 -2.25
CA ARG A 37 7.75 16.74 -0.91
C ARG A 37 7.01 15.42 -0.68
N VAL A 38 6.17 15.03 -1.64
CA VAL A 38 5.39 13.78 -1.57
C VAL A 38 6.29 12.55 -1.56
N PHE A 39 7.35 12.56 -2.37
CA PHE A 39 8.33 11.47 -2.40
C PHE A 39 9.11 11.37 -1.09
N LYS A 40 9.49 12.50 -0.48
CA LYS A 40 10.12 12.51 0.84
C LYS A 40 9.19 11.93 1.92
N ASP A 41 7.93 12.34 1.95
CA ASP A 41 6.93 11.80 2.88
C ASP A 41 6.76 10.27 2.70
N TYR A 42 6.85 9.79 1.46
CA TYR A 42 6.81 8.37 1.14
C TYR A 42 8.04 7.61 1.69
N GLU A 43 9.24 8.14 1.51
CA GLU A 43 10.48 7.53 2.02
C GLU A 43 10.48 7.49 3.55
N GLU A 44 10.12 8.59 4.20
CA GLU A 44 10.01 8.69 5.66
C GLU A 44 9.03 7.65 6.21
N ARG A 45 7.87 7.49 5.56
CA ARG A 45 6.84 6.52 6.00
C ARG A 45 7.24 5.08 5.78
N ARG A 46 7.98 4.75 4.71
CA ARG A 46 8.45 3.37 4.47
C ARG A 46 9.69 3.00 5.28
N SER A 47 10.36 3.97 5.90
CA SER A 47 11.61 3.77 6.65
C SER A 47 11.54 2.65 7.70
N HIS A 48 10.39 2.49 8.36
CA HIS A 48 10.17 1.45 9.38
C HIS A 48 10.32 0.02 8.84
N ALA A 49 10.12 -0.19 7.53
CA ALA A 49 10.18 -1.50 6.90
C ALA A 49 11.59 -1.89 6.43
N PHE A 50 12.59 -1.01 6.60
CA PHE A 50 13.98 -1.30 6.24
C PHE A 50 14.70 -2.07 7.36
N ASN A 51 15.62 -2.97 7.00
CA ASN A 51 16.49 -3.64 7.96
C ASN A 51 17.75 -2.81 8.27
N GLU A 52 18.62 -3.33 9.14
CA GLU A 52 19.88 -2.68 9.54
C GLU A 52 20.83 -2.44 8.35
N ASP A 53 20.70 -3.24 7.29
CA ASP A 53 21.46 -3.10 6.03
C ASP A 53 20.82 -2.11 5.04
N GLY A 54 19.70 -1.46 5.39
CA GLY A 54 18.97 -0.55 4.51
C GLY A 54 18.22 -1.26 3.38
N LEU A 55 17.89 -2.55 3.52
CA LEU A 55 17.06 -3.31 2.58
C LEU A 55 15.59 -3.27 2.99
N PHE A 56 14.72 -2.90 2.06
CA PHE A 56 13.27 -2.88 2.29
C PHE A 56 12.72 -4.30 2.44
N SER A 57 11.96 -4.53 3.50
CA SER A 57 11.32 -5.80 3.79
C SER A 57 9.81 -5.62 3.88
N VAL A 58 9.10 -6.16 2.89
CA VAL A 58 7.64 -6.12 2.83
C VAL A 58 7.04 -6.68 4.13
N ILE A 59 7.53 -7.84 4.59
CA ILE A 59 7.02 -8.55 5.79
C ILE A 59 7.20 -7.80 7.13
N ARG A 60 7.99 -6.72 7.14
CA ARG A 60 8.18 -5.85 8.31
C ARG A 60 7.28 -4.62 8.28
N ALA A 61 6.62 -4.36 7.15
CA ALA A 61 5.75 -3.21 6.99
C ALA A 61 4.42 -3.47 7.71
N ASP A 62 4.12 -2.70 8.75
CA ASP A 62 2.82 -2.75 9.43
C ASP A 62 1.69 -2.19 8.54
N GLU A 63 2.08 -1.45 7.51
CA GLU A 63 1.23 -0.82 6.51
C GLU A 63 2.04 -0.55 5.25
N LEU A 64 1.37 -0.57 4.10
CA LEU A 64 2.01 -0.31 2.82
C LEU A 64 1.78 1.14 2.42
N PHE A 65 2.77 1.71 1.76
CA PHE A 65 2.67 3.02 1.13
C PHE A 65 3.02 2.88 -0.34
N THR A 66 2.30 3.59 -1.19
CA THR A 66 2.58 3.66 -2.63
C THR A 66 2.36 5.07 -3.16
N VAL A 67 3.12 5.44 -4.18
CA VAL A 67 2.94 6.71 -4.89
C VAL A 67 2.46 6.41 -6.30
N VAL A 68 1.25 6.86 -6.61
CA VAL A 68 0.60 6.61 -7.91
C VAL A 68 0.34 7.90 -8.67
N ARG A 69 0.46 7.88 -9.99
CA ARG A 69 0.24 9.06 -10.84
C ARG A 69 -1.05 8.93 -11.66
N THR A 70 -2.08 9.69 -11.31
CA THR A 70 -3.41 9.59 -11.94
C THR A 70 -4.21 10.89 -11.90
N SER A 71 -5.44 10.87 -12.38
CA SER A 71 -6.32 12.04 -12.56
C SER A 71 -7.37 12.24 -11.48
N SER A 72 -7.61 11.26 -10.60
CA SER A 72 -8.62 11.38 -9.54
C SER A 72 -8.30 10.53 -8.32
N ASP A 73 -8.82 10.95 -7.17
CA ASP A 73 -8.73 10.24 -5.90
C ASP A 73 -9.29 8.82 -5.97
N LYS A 74 -10.40 8.60 -6.70
CA LYS A 74 -10.99 7.26 -6.89
C LYS A 74 -10.01 6.32 -7.59
N VAL A 75 -9.48 6.75 -8.73
CA VAL A 75 -8.52 5.93 -9.51
C VAL A 75 -7.21 5.75 -8.73
N ALA A 76 -6.81 6.74 -7.93
CA ALA A 76 -5.61 6.64 -7.10
C ALA A 76 -5.73 5.51 -6.07
N ARG A 77 -6.91 5.36 -5.44
CA ARG A 77 -7.18 4.28 -4.50
C ARG A 77 -7.23 2.92 -5.16
N GLU A 78 -7.88 2.82 -6.33
CA GLU A 78 -7.97 1.58 -7.11
C GLU A 78 -6.57 1.09 -7.50
N MET A 79 -5.76 1.96 -8.13
CA MET A 79 -4.41 1.60 -8.54
C MET A 79 -3.50 1.29 -7.35
N ALA A 80 -3.60 2.06 -6.27
CA ALA A 80 -2.78 1.83 -5.08
C ALA A 80 -3.06 0.46 -4.43
N PHE A 81 -4.32 0.05 -4.37
CA PHE A 81 -4.72 -1.27 -3.88
C PHE A 81 -4.23 -2.38 -4.82
N GLU A 82 -4.43 -2.22 -6.13
CA GLU A 82 -4.02 -3.21 -7.13
C GLU A 82 -2.50 -3.42 -7.15
N GLU A 83 -1.72 -2.34 -7.22
CA GLU A 83 -0.26 -2.39 -7.21
C GLU A 83 0.31 -2.99 -5.91
N SER A 84 -0.39 -2.80 -4.79
CA SER A 84 0.04 -3.29 -3.48
C SER A 84 -0.49 -4.68 -3.11
N SER A 85 -1.37 -5.26 -3.93
CA SER A 85 -2.09 -6.51 -3.59
C SER A 85 -1.15 -7.69 -3.33
N SER A 86 -0.09 -7.84 -4.12
CA SER A 86 0.90 -8.91 -3.92
C SER A 86 1.67 -8.76 -2.59
N TYR A 87 1.99 -7.52 -2.21
CA TYR A 87 2.64 -7.20 -0.95
C TYR A 87 1.72 -7.37 0.25
N LEU A 88 0.42 -7.06 0.11
CA LEU A 88 -0.61 -7.35 1.12
C LEU A 88 -0.68 -8.84 1.40
N VAL A 89 -0.86 -9.65 0.36
CA VAL A 89 -0.92 -11.11 0.47
C VAL A 89 0.33 -11.65 1.15
N THR A 90 1.51 -11.22 0.72
CA THR A 90 2.79 -11.67 1.29
C THR A 90 2.88 -11.35 2.79
N ASN A 91 2.50 -10.15 3.21
CA ASN A 91 2.46 -9.75 4.62
C ASN A 91 1.48 -10.58 5.43
N LEU A 92 0.25 -10.73 4.93
CA LEU A 92 -0.80 -11.48 5.60
C LEU A 92 -0.40 -12.94 5.76
N GLN A 93 0.18 -13.56 4.73
CA GLN A 93 0.67 -14.94 4.80
C GLN A 93 1.75 -15.08 5.88
N HIS A 94 2.69 -14.14 5.92
CA HIS A 94 3.74 -14.12 6.93
C HIS A 94 3.17 -13.97 8.36
N ARG A 95 2.16 -13.11 8.56
CA ARG A 95 1.45 -12.97 9.85
C ARG A 95 0.76 -14.26 10.28
N VAL A 96 0.09 -14.95 9.35
CA VAL A 96 -0.53 -16.26 9.64
C VAL A 96 0.53 -17.26 10.06
N MET A 97 1.62 -17.39 9.28
CA MET A 97 2.66 -18.39 9.53
C MET A 97 3.42 -18.16 10.84
N GLN A 98 3.78 -16.91 11.17
CA GLN A 98 4.60 -16.62 12.36
C GLN A 98 3.77 -16.39 13.62
N LYS A 99 2.64 -15.68 13.50
CA LYS A 99 1.87 -15.19 14.66
C LYS A 99 0.54 -15.95 14.84
N LYS A 100 0.22 -16.92 13.97
CA LYS A 100 -1.07 -17.63 13.96
C LYS A 100 -2.26 -16.68 13.94
N ASP A 101 -2.10 -15.60 13.18
CA ASP A 101 -3.05 -14.49 13.12
C ASP A 101 -4.33 -14.89 12.37
N LYS A 102 -5.42 -15.08 13.13
CA LYS A 102 -6.72 -15.50 12.58
C LYS A 102 -7.39 -14.43 11.74
N GLU A 103 -7.16 -13.16 12.04
CA GLU A 103 -7.72 -12.05 11.25
C GLU A 103 -7.05 -12.00 9.88
N ALA A 104 -5.72 -12.12 9.84
CA ALA A 104 -4.98 -12.21 8.59
C ALA A 104 -5.41 -13.41 7.73
N ALA A 105 -5.65 -14.57 8.35
CA ALA A 105 -6.17 -15.74 7.65
C ALA A 105 -7.58 -15.50 7.06
N ALA A 106 -8.45 -14.81 7.81
CA ALA A 106 -9.80 -14.47 7.34
C ALA A 106 -9.78 -13.48 6.17
N ILE A 107 -8.89 -12.48 6.21
CA ILE A 107 -8.71 -11.52 5.11
C ILE A 107 -8.21 -12.24 3.85
N LEU A 108 -7.17 -13.08 3.98
CA LEU A 108 -6.65 -13.88 2.87
C LEU A 108 -7.75 -14.73 2.21
N GLN A 109 -8.60 -15.37 3.00
CA GLN A 109 -9.68 -16.18 2.47
C GLN A 109 -10.78 -15.34 1.82
N LYS A 110 -11.27 -14.29 2.48
CA LYS A 110 -12.44 -13.51 2.02
C LYS A 110 -12.13 -12.56 0.86
N VAL A 111 -10.94 -11.96 0.88
CA VAL A 111 -10.56 -10.88 -0.05
C VAL A 111 -9.72 -11.42 -1.19
N HIS A 112 -8.83 -12.37 -0.91
CA HIS A 112 -7.84 -12.85 -1.86
C HIS A 112 -8.06 -14.31 -2.31
N ASP A 113 -9.09 -15.00 -1.80
CA ASP A 113 -9.40 -16.41 -2.07
C ASP A 113 -8.21 -17.37 -1.79
N ILE A 114 -7.40 -17.02 -0.79
CA ILE A 114 -6.23 -17.81 -0.35
C ILE A 114 -6.54 -18.47 0.99
N GLN A 115 -6.63 -19.80 0.98
CA GLN A 115 -6.79 -20.57 2.20
C GLN A 115 -5.43 -20.91 2.82
N MET A 116 -5.25 -20.62 4.11
CA MET A 116 -4.08 -21.02 4.88
C MET A 116 -4.48 -21.91 6.05
N SER A 117 -3.68 -22.94 6.33
CA SER A 117 -3.81 -23.72 7.56
C SER A 117 -3.21 -22.92 8.73
N VAL A 118 -4.03 -22.63 9.74
CA VAL A 118 -3.64 -21.93 10.98
C VAL A 118 -3.33 -22.91 12.09
#